data_AF-A0A6A6LEV4-F1
#
_entry.id   AF-A0A6A6LEV4-F1
#
_cell.length_a   1.000
_cell.length_b   1.000
_cell.length_c   1.000
_cell.angle_alpha   90.00
_cell.angle_beta   90.00
_cell.angle_gamma   90.00
#
_symmetry.space_group_name_H-M   'P 1'
#
loop_
_entity.id
_entity.type
_entity.pdbx_description
1 polymer ?
#
loop_
_entity_poly.entity_id
_entity_poly.type
_entity_poly.pdbx_seq_one_letter_code
_entity_poly.pdbx_strand_id
1 'polypeptide(L)'
;MRRKDPEGLFGPPQTGHIARREFQRRLERDAESRVIPDTPAELIEYFLETEAQEIEFEIARMRPALSLNQEFFSHLQFELGQLRFAVSKTEDMEDRLIELEALQKALLEGTEAYDKMQGELVKARNSLTKILTSKDVKATLLEMVEKNELNRSLLTLLDENISSANESNQKEAAAFMEKLRAAMLKYMTV
;
A
#
# COMPACT_ATOMS: atom_id res chain seq x y z
N MET A 1 15.12 -26.85 24.18
CA MET A 1 16.49 -26.69 23.66
C MET A 1 16.49 -25.64 22.55
N ARG A 2 17.03 -24.43 22.80
CA ARG A 2 17.21 -23.39 21.78
C ARG A 2 18.51 -23.69 21.03
N ARG A 3 18.46 -23.89 19.72
CA ARG A 3 19.68 -23.98 18.89
C ARG A 3 20.37 -22.61 18.92
N LYS A 4 21.58 -22.54 19.48
CA LYS A 4 22.45 -21.36 19.34
C LYS A 4 22.97 -21.34 17.91
N ASP A 5 22.83 -20.19 17.25
CA ASP A 5 23.45 -19.89 15.97
C ASP A 5 24.99 -19.97 16.13
N PRO A 6 25.69 -20.93 15.51
CA PRO A 6 27.08 -21.19 15.84
C PRO A 6 28.09 -20.16 15.33
N GLU A 7 27.73 -19.23 14.43
CA GLU A 7 28.72 -18.36 13.78
C GLU A 7 28.27 -16.91 13.58
N GLY A 8 27.14 -16.49 14.15
CA GLY A 8 26.61 -15.14 13.94
C GLY A 8 26.34 -14.82 12.46
N LEU A 9 26.15 -15.87 11.65
CA LEU A 9 25.91 -15.77 10.20
C LEU A 9 24.52 -15.20 9.92
N PHE A 10 23.59 -15.40 10.85
CA PHE A 10 22.27 -14.79 10.83
C PHE A 10 22.30 -13.60 11.79
N GLY A 11 22.53 -12.41 11.25
CA GLY A 11 22.37 -11.17 12.02
C GLY A 11 21.02 -11.10 12.74
N PRO A 12 20.84 -10.16 13.70
CA PRO A 12 19.59 -10.05 14.44
C PRO A 12 18.40 -10.04 13.46
N PRO A 13 17.29 -10.75 13.78
CA PRO A 13 16.12 -10.77 12.90
C PRO A 13 15.76 -9.32 12.56
N GLN A 14 15.53 -9.02 11.28
CA GLN A 14 15.18 -7.68 10.81
C GLN A 14 13.89 -7.24 11.51
N THR A 15 14.05 -6.56 12.64
CA THR A 15 12.99 -6.11 13.56
C THR A 15 12.03 -5.12 12.88
N GLY A 16 12.40 -4.58 11.72
CA GLY A 16 11.56 -3.71 10.91
C GLY A 16 10.25 -4.35 10.46
N HIS A 17 10.24 -5.64 10.09
CA HIS A 17 9.00 -6.30 9.64
C HIS A 17 8.00 -6.53 10.77
N ILE A 18 8.50 -6.87 11.98
CA ILE A 18 7.66 -7.04 13.16
C ILE A 18 7.10 -5.69 13.60
N ALA A 19 7.95 -4.66 13.68
CA ALA A 19 7.54 -3.30 14.00
C ALA A 19 6.51 -2.76 12.99
N ARG A 20 6.72 -2.98 11.68
CA ARG A 20 5.77 -2.59 10.63
C ARG A 20 4.42 -3.30 10.77
N ARG A 21 4.43 -4.61 11.07
CA ARG A 21 3.19 -5.40 11.27
C ARG A 21 2.48 -5.04 12.57
N GLU A 22 3.20 -4.64 13.61
CA GLU A 22 2.61 -4.13 14.85
C GLU A 22 2.03 -2.73 14.67
N PHE A 23 2.71 -1.86 13.94
CA PHE A 23 2.21 -0.53 13.57
C PHE A 23 0.94 -0.64 12.73
N GLN A 24 0.95 -1.48 11.69
CA GLN A 24 -0.23 -1.76 10.87
C GLN A 24 -1.42 -2.26 11.72
N ARG A 25 -1.17 -3.19 12.66
CA ARG A 25 -2.20 -3.70 13.58
C ARG A 25 -2.71 -2.67 14.59
N ARG A 26 -2.00 -1.56 14.81
CA ARG A 26 -2.52 -0.44 15.62
C ARG A 26 -3.45 0.40 14.75
N LEU A 27 -2.98 0.83 13.58
CA LEU A 27 -3.80 1.55 12.61
C LEU A 27 -5.11 0.82 12.28
N GLU A 28 -5.06 -0.50 12.08
CA GLU A 28 -6.27 -1.31 11.84
C GLU A 28 -7.25 -1.25 13.03
N ARG A 29 -6.76 -1.33 14.26
CA ARG A 29 -7.61 -1.26 15.47
C ARG A 29 -8.19 0.13 15.67
N ASP A 30 -7.38 1.16 15.46
CA ASP A 30 -7.80 2.55 15.62
C ASP A 30 -8.84 2.88 14.54
N ALA A 31 -8.61 2.46 13.30
CA ALA A 31 -9.58 2.59 12.21
C ALA A 31 -10.88 1.79 12.43
N GLU A 32 -10.81 0.56 12.97
CA GLU A 32 -12.01 -0.22 13.32
C GLU A 32 -12.92 0.50 14.31
N SER A 33 -12.36 1.38 15.16
CA SER A 33 -13.13 2.20 16.09
C SER A 33 -13.80 3.42 15.42
N ARG A 34 -13.31 3.83 14.25
CA ARG A 34 -13.81 4.99 13.49
C ARG A 34 -14.89 4.56 12.50
N VAL A 35 -16.01 5.29 12.52
CA VAL A 35 -17.13 5.10 11.58
C VAL A 35 -16.88 5.94 10.34
N ILE A 36 -16.88 5.30 9.16
CA ILE A 36 -16.75 6.00 7.88
C ILE A 36 -18.05 6.77 7.63
N PRO A 37 -17.99 8.10 7.45
CA PRO A 37 -19.18 8.88 7.13
C PRO A 37 -19.69 8.61 5.71
N ASP A 38 -21.00 8.87 5.52
CA ASP A 38 -21.69 8.61 4.25
C ASP A 38 -21.80 9.86 3.35
N THR A 39 -21.47 11.05 3.87
CA THR A 39 -21.58 12.31 3.12
C THR A 39 -20.22 12.96 2.85
N PRO A 40 -20.04 13.67 1.70
CA PRO A 40 -18.80 14.37 1.40
C PRO A 40 -18.38 15.39 2.47
N ALA A 41 -19.33 16.10 3.07
CA ALA A 41 -19.05 17.10 4.10
C ALA A 41 -18.52 16.45 5.39
N GLU A 42 -19.17 15.38 5.86
CA GLU A 42 -18.70 14.65 7.04
C GLU A 42 -17.37 13.93 6.79
N LEU A 43 -17.12 13.48 5.55
CA LEU A 43 -15.82 12.93 5.15
C LEU A 43 -14.70 13.98 5.21
N ILE A 44 -14.98 15.25 4.88
CA ILE A 44 -13.99 16.32 5.03
C ILE A 44 -13.62 16.48 6.51
N GLU A 45 -14.61 16.60 7.41
CA GLU A 45 -14.33 16.71 8.85
C GLU A 45 -13.58 15.49 9.37
N TYR A 46 -13.99 14.29 8.94
CA TYR A 46 -13.32 13.05 9.29
C TYR A 46 -11.82 13.08 8.95
N PHE A 47 -11.45 13.57 7.75
CA PHE A 47 -10.06 13.65 7.35
C PHE A 47 -9.30 14.79 8.04
N LEU A 48 -9.95 15.91 8.37
CA LEU A 48 -9.33 16.96 9.18
C LEU A 48 -9.01 16.49 10.60
N GLU A 49 -9.84 15.62 11.16
CA GLU A 49 -9.61 14.98 12.46
C GLU A 49 -8.64 13.78 12.38
N THR A 50 -8.21 13.38 11.17
CA THR A 50 -7.30 12.23 10.99
C THR A 50 -5.85 12.64 11.18
N GLU A 51 -5.13 11.89 12.02
CA GLU A 51 -3.69 12.12 12.17
C GLU A 51 -2.95 11.87 10.85
N ALA A 52 -1.93 12.67 10.56
CA ALA A 52 -1.17 12.57 9.32
C ALA A 52 -0.60 11.16 9.04
N GLN A 53 -0.30 10.39 10.09
CA GLN A 53 0.23 9.02 9.99
C GLN A 53 -0.84 7.99 9.61
N GLU A 54 -2.12 8.30 9.83
CA GLU A 54 -3.27 7.45 9.54
C GLU A 54 -3.91 7.75 8.19
N ILE A 55 -3.66 8.94 7.61
CA ILE A 55 -4.27 9.36 6.34
C ILE A 55 -4.06 8.32 5.24
N GLU A 56 -2.85 7.78 5.08
CA GLU A 56 -2.57 6.75 4.07
C GLU A 56 -3.41 5.48 4.28
N PHE A 57 -3.61 5.10 5.54
CA PHE A 57 -4.43 3.95 5.91
C PHE A 57 -5.91 4.20 5.62
N GLU A 58 -6.42 5.36 6.00
CA GLU A 58 -7.82 5.76 5.74
C GLU A 58 -8.10 5.89 4.24
N ILE A 59 -7.15 6.43 3.46
CA ILE A 59 -7.22 6.41 1.99
C ILE A 59 -7.30 4.97 1.48
N ALA A 60 -6.41 4.08 1.94
CA ALA A 60 -6.40 2.68 1.51
C ALA A 60 -7.70 1.94 1.85
N ARG A 61 -8.32 2.27 2.99
CA ARG A 61 -9.59 1.71 3.45
C ARG A 61 -10.77 2.19 2.59
N MET A 62 -10.82 3.48 2.25
CA MET A 62 -11.98 4.11 1.60
C MET A 62 -11.89 4.14 0.07
N ARG A 63 -10.69 4.08 -0.51
CA ARG A 63 -10.48 4.13 -1.96
C ARG A 63 -11.15 2.96 -2.71
N PRO A 64 -11.10 1.70 -2.24
CA PRO A 64 -11.86 0.60 -2.84
C PRO A 64 -13.37 0.68 -2.58
N ALA A 65 -13.77 1.28 -1.44
CA ALA A 65 -15.17 1.33 -0.98
C ALA A 65 -16.01 2.43 -1.65
N LEU A 66 -15.47 3.13 -2.65
CA LEU A 66 -16.13 4.19 -3.43
C LEU A 66 -16.47 5.48 -2.66
N SER A 67 -16.03 5.66 -1.42
CA SER A 67 -16.27 6.90 -0.64
C SER A 67 -15.31 8.04 -1.02
N LEU A 68 -14.07 7.73 -1.41
CA LEU A 68 -13.09 8.70 -1.94
C LEU A 68 -13.15 8.76 -3.48
N ASN A 69 -14.27 9.27 -3.99
CA ASN A 69 -14.60 9.27 -5.40
C ASN A 69 -14.60 10.70 -6.00
N GLN A 70 -14.96 10.83 -7.27
CA GLN A 70 -15.04 12.12 -7.95
C GLN A 70 -16.05 13.09 -7.31
N GLU A 71 -17.14 12.59 -6.73
CA GLU A 71 -18.15 13.39 -6.04
C GLU A 71 -17.56 14.07 -4.79
N PHE A 72 -16.82 13.32 -3.96
CA PHE A 72 -16.11 13.86 -2.81
C PHE A 72 -15.14 14.98 -3.21
N PHE A 73 -14.27 14.73 -4.21
CA PHE A 73 -13.32 15.75 -4.65
C PHE A 73 -14.00 16.97 -5.29
N SER A 74 -15.13 16.78 -5.98
CA SER A 74 -15.93 17.89 -6.52
C SER A 74 -16.53 18.74 -5.40
N HIS A 75 -17.02 18.11 -4.33
CA HIS A 75 -17.54 18.80 -3.15
C HIS A 75 -16.44 19.61 -2.44
N LEU A 76 -15.27 19.00 -2.20
CA LEU A 76 -14.12 19.69 -1.60
C LEU A 76 -13.65 20.88 -2.45
N GLN A 77 -13.60 20.72 -3.78
CA GLN A 77 -13.27 21.82 -4.70
C GLN A 77 -14.32 22.95 -4.66
N PHE A 78 -15.60 22.60 -4.51
CA PHE A 78 -16.68 23.58 -4.40
C PHE A 78 -16.57 24.39 -3.10
N GLU A 79 -16.36 23.74 -1.94
CA GLU A 79 -16.17 24.41 -0.65
C GLU A 79 -14.95 25.35 -0.66
N LEU A 80 -13.82 24.87 -1.19
CA LEU A 80 -12.63 25.70 -1.42
C LEU A 80 -12.93 26.91 -2.32
N GLY A 81 -13.72 26.72 -3.38
CA GLY A 81 -14.15 27.81 -4.25
C GLY A 81 -14.96 28.86 -3.50
N GLN A 82 -15.92 28.44 -2.66
CA GLN A 82 -16.74 29.35 -1.86
C GLN A 82 -15.88 30.18 -0.89
N LEU A 83 -14.91 29.56 -0.22
CA LEU A 83 -14.00 30.27 0.70
C LEU A 83 -13.04 31.22 -0.05
N ARG A 84 -12.47 30.79 -1.18
CA ARG A 84 -11.53 31.60 -1.97
C ARG A 84 -12.18 32.87 -2.52
N PHE A 85 -13.42 32.77 -2.99
CA PHE A 85 -14.14 33.84 -3.68
C PHE A 85 -15.19 34.55 -2.81
N ALA A 86 -15.20 34.31 -1.50
CA ALA A 86 -16.06 35.03 -0.58
C ALA A 86 -15.80 36.55 -0.64
N VAL A 87 -16.88 37.33 -0.71
CA VAL A 87 -16.82 38.81 -0.82
C VAL A 87 -16.23 39.44 0.45
N SER A 88 -16.43 38.81 1.60
CA SER A 88 -15.84 39.18 2.88
C SER A 88 -15.14 37.95 3.47
N LYS A 89 -13.87 38.11 3.85
CA LYS A 89 -13.09 37.06 4.51
C LYS A 89 -12.96 37.38 6.00
N THR A 90 -13.35 36.44 6.84
CA THR A 90 -13.04 36.47 8.27
C THR A 90 -11.79 35.62 8.53
N GLU A 91 -11.15 35.80 9.68
CA GLU A 91 -10.01 34.99 10.10
C GLU A 91 -10.36 33.48 10.08
N ASP A 92 -11.51 33.09 10.65
CA ASP A 92 -12.00 31.71 10.61
C ASP A 92 -12.13 31.13 9.18
N MET A 93 -12.50 31.95 8.20
CA MET A 93 -12.62 31.51 6.81
C MET A 93 -11.25 31.32 6.14
N GLU A 94 -10.26 32.12 6.53
CA GLU A 94 -8.88 32.00 6.05
C GLU A 94 -8.19 30.78 6.65
N ASP A 95 -8.40 30.52 7.94
CA ASP A 95 -7.88 29.32 8.62
C ASP A 95 -8.46 28.04 8.01
N ARG A 96 -9.80 27.99 7.85
CA ARG A 96 -10.46 26.86 7.20
C ARG A 96 -9.99 26.66 5.75
N LEU A 97 -9.75 27.74 5.02
CA LEU A 97 -9.22 27.65 3.65
C LEU A 97 -7.84 26.96 3.64
N ILE A 98 -6.95 27.31 4.56
CA ILE A 98 -5.61 26.71 4.67
C ILE A 98 -5.72 25.22 4.99
N GLU A 99 -6.57 24.85 5.95
CA GLU A 99 -6.81 23.45 6.33
C GLU A 99 -7.30 22.61 5.14
N LEU A 100 -8.30 23.10 4.42
CA LEU A 100 -8.87 22.39 3.27
C LEU A 100 -7.90 22.29 2.09
N GLU A 101 -7.05 23.29 1.86
CA GLU A 101 -6.02 23.24 0.83
C GLU A 101 -4.94 22.20 1.16
N ALA A 102 -4.50 22.15 2.42
CA ALA A 102 -3.57 21.14 2.90
C ALA A 102 -4.18 19.73 2.78
N LEU A 103 -5.44 19.58 3.19
CA LEU A 103 -6.16 18.32 3.10
C LEU A 103 -6.32 17.86 1.64
N GLN A 104 -6.78 18.74 0.75
CA GLN A 104 -6.95 18.42 -0.66
C GLN A 104 -5.64 17.90 -1.26
N LYS A 105 -4.53 18.58 -0.97
CA LYS A 105 -3.22 18.16 -1.45
C LYS A 105 -2.84 16.77 -0.93
N ALA A 106 -2.96 16.54 0.37
CA ALA A 106 -2.64 15.24 0.98
C ALA A 106 -3.48 14.09 0.40
N LEU A 107 -4.80 14.32 0.21
CA LEU A 107 -5.69 13.31 -0.36
C LEU A 107 -5.40 13.03 -1.84
N LEU A 108 -5.09 14.05 -2.64
CA LEU A 108 -4.72 13.85 -4.04
C LEU A 108 -3.41 13.06 -4.17
N GLU A 109 -2.36 13.46 -3.45
CA GLU A 109 -1.08 12.77 -3.46
C GLU A 109 -1.22 11.33 -2.95
N GLY A 110 -1.93 11.12 -1.84
CA GLY A 110 -2.14 9.81 -1.25
C GLY A 110 -2.99 8.89 -2.14
N THR A 111 -4.04 9.39 -2.79
CA THR A 111 -4.87 8.59 -3.70
C THR A 111 -4.11 8.22 -4.98
N GLU A 112 -3.32 9.13 -5.55
CA GLU A 112 -2.47 8.82 -6.71
C GLU A 112 -1.41 7.77 -6.37
N ALA A 113 -0.74 7.93 -5.21
CA ALA A 113 0.23 6.96 -4.72
C ALA A 113 -0.39 5.58 -4.50
N TYR A 114 -1.58 5.54 -3.88
CA TYR A 114 -2.33 4.31 -3.65
C TYR A 114 -2.73 3.63 -4.97
N ASP A 115 -3.30 4.36 -5.92
CA ASP A 115 -3.74 3.80 -7.21
C ASP A 115 -2.56 3.23 -8.00
N LYS A 116 -1.42 3.94 -7.98
CA LYS A 116 -0.19 3.46 -8.61
C LYS A 116 0.29 2.16 -7.95
N MET A 117 0.36 2.14 -6.62
CA MET A 117 0.74 0.94 -5.86
C MET A 117 -0.20 -0.24 -6.16
N GLN A 118 -1.52 -0.01 -6.16
CA GLN A 118 -2.51 -1.04 -6.50
C GLN A 118 -2.30 -1.57 -7.92
N GLY A 119 -2.07 -0.69 -8.89
CA GLY A 119 -1.77 -1.09 -10.27
C GLY A 119 -0.51 -1.96 -10.36
N GLU A 120 0.54 -1.61 -9.64
CA GLU A 120 1.77 -2.41 -9.56
C GLU A 120 1.55 -3.77 -8.88
N LEU A 121 0.78 -3.81 -7.78
CA LEU A 121 0.43 -5.05 -7.09
C LEU A 121 -0.40 -5.99 -7.95
N VAL A 122 -1.40 -5.48 -8.68
CA VAL A 122 -2.21 -6.28 -9.61
C VAL A 122 -1.33 -6.87 -10.72
N LYS A 123 -0.43 -6.06 -11.29
CA LYS A 123 0.55 -6.53 -12.29
C LYS A 123 1.45 -7.62 -11.72
N ALA A 124 2.04 -7.39 -10.55
CA ALA A 124 2.90 -8.35 -9.86
C ALA A 124 2.16 -9.67 -9.58
N ARG A 125 0.91 -9.62 -9.10
CA ARG A 125 0.09 -10.82 -8.87
C ARG A 125 -0.18 -11.59 -10.16
N ASN A 126 -0.51 -10.90 -11.25
CA ASN A 126 -0.77 -11.53 -12.55
C ASN A 126 0.51 -12.19 -13.09
N SER A 127 1.65 -11.50 -12.99
CA SER A 127 2.98 -12.01 -13.32
C SER A 127 3.33 -13.26 -12.51
N LEU A 128 3.13 -13.24 -11.19
CA LEU A 128 3.39 -14.38 -10.33
C LEU A 128 2.48 -15.57 -10.68
N THR A 129 1.19 -15.32 -10.93
CA THR A 129 0.24 -16.35 -11.35
C THR A 129 0.67 -16.99 -12.67
N LYS A 130 1.09 -16.20 -13.65
CA LYS A 130 1.63 -16.68 -14.93
C LYS A 130 2.83 -17.61 -14.71
N ILE A 131 3.76 -17.25 -13.83
CA ILE A 131 4.93 -18.07 -13.51
C ILE A 131 4.52 -19.38 -12.82
N LEU A 132 3.72 -19.30 -11.76
CA LEU A 132 3.38 -20.46 -10.92
C LEU A 132 2.51 -21.49 -11.65
N THR A 133 1.74 -21.05 -12.65
CA THR A 133 0.91 -21.92 -13.49
C THR A 133 1.60 -22.39 -14.78
N SER A 134 2.83 -21.93 -15.03
CA SER A 134 3.55 -22.25 -16.27
C SER A 134 4.03 -23.69 -16.28
N LYS A 135 3.90 -24.34 -17.46
CA LYS A 135 4.52 -25.64 -17.73
C LYS A 135 6.04 -25.55 -17.90
N ASP A 136 6.54 -24.39 -18.33
CA ASP A 136 7.97 -24.10 -18.49
C ASP A 136 8.30 -22.74 -17.88
N VAL A 137 8.65 -22.76 -16.61
CA VAL A 137 9.02 -21.57 -15.82
C VAL A 137 10.18 -20.82 -16.47
N LYS A 138 11.16 -21.51 -17.07
CA LYS A 138 12.35 -20.86 -17.62
C LYS A 138 12.00 -20.05 -18.87
N ALA A 139 11.23 -20.63 -19.78
CA ALA A 139 10.75 -19.93 -20.97
C ALA A 139 9.86 -18.73 -20.58
N THR A 140 8.98 -18.91 -19.59
CA THR A 140 8.14 -17.83 -19.07
C THR A 140 8.96 -16.69 -18.47
N LEU A 141 9.99 -17.00 -17.67
CA LEU A 141 10.86 -15.97 -17.12
C LEU A 141 11.58 -15.18 -18.22
N LEU A 142 12.08 -15.83 -19.27
CA LEU A 142 12.71 -15.14 -20.40
C LEU A 142 11.74 -14.20 -21.12
N GLU A 143 10.52 -14.66 -21.40
CA GLU A 143 9.47 -13.82 -21.99
C GLU A 143 9.15 -12.60 -21.11
N MET A 144 9.12 -12.80 -19.79
CA MET A 144 8.85 -11.73 -18.83
C MET A 144 10.01 -10.73 -18.72
N VAL A 145 11.25 -11.17 -18.92
CA VAL A 145 12.41 -10.27 -19.03
C VAL A 145 12.28 -9.37 -20.25
N GLU A 146 11.96 -9.95 -21.41
CA GLU A 146 11.79 -9.19 -22.66
C GLU A 146 10.70 -8.12 -22.55
N LYS A 147 9.65 -8.41 -21.76
CA LYS A 147 8.54 -7.48 -21.51
C LYS A 147 8.76 -6.54 -20.32
N ASN A 148 9.92 -6.61 -19.66
CA ASN A 148 10.22 -5.85 -18.45
C ASN A 148 9.18 -6.08 -17.31
N GLU A 149 8.66 -7.30 -17.22
CA GLU A 149 7.65 -7.72 -16.25
C GLU A 149 8.29 -8.25 -14.94
N LEU A 150 9.61 -8.49 -14.94
CA LEU A 150 10.37 -8.82 -13.73
C LEU A 150 10.81 -7.54 -13.01
N ASN A 151 10.07 -7.17 -11.96
CA ASN A 151 10.31 -5.94 -11.20
C ASN A 151 10.40 -6.20 -9.69
N ARG A 152 10.77 -5.15 -8.94
CA ARG A 152 10.95 -5.22 -7.48
C ARG A 152 9.66 -5.60 -6.76
N SER A 153 8.51 -5.10 -7.20
CA SER A 153 7.21 -5.40 -6.59
C SER A 153 6.85 -6.88 -6.71
N LEU A 154 7.15 -7.52 -7.85
CA LEU A 154 7.01 -8.96 -8.04
C LEU A 154 7.93 -9.76 -7.10
N LEU A 155 9.17 -9.31 -6.92
CA LEU A 155 10.13 -9.96 -6.00
C LEU A 155 9.67 -9.85 -4.54
N THR A 156 9.22 -8.67 -4.10
CA THR A 156 8.69 -8.47 -2.75
C THR A 156 7.47 -9.35 -2.47
N LEU A 157 6.54 -9.45 -3.43
CA LEU A 157 5.38 -10.34 -3.30
C LEU A 157 5.79 -11.82 -3.18
N LEU A 158 6.81 -12.25 -3.93
CA LEU A 158 7.34 -13.61 -3.84
C LEU A 158 7.98 -13.86 -2.46
N ASP A 159 8.73 -12.89 -1.92
CA ASP A 159 9.34 -12.97 -0.59
C ASP A 159 8.29 -13.10 0.52
N GLU A 160 7.21 -12.31 0.45
CA GLU A 160 6.08 -12.39 1.39
C GLU A 160 5.37 -13.75 1.34
N ASN A 161 5.19 -14.31 0.14
CA ASN A 161 4.59 -15.64 -0.04
C ASN A 161 5.49 -16.75 0.51
N ILE A 162 6.82 -16.65 0.33
CA ILE A 162 7.79 -17.58 0.91
C ILE A 162 7.71 -17.54 2.44
N SER A 163 7.71 -16.33 3.03
CA SER A 163 7.58 -16.16 4.48
C SER A 163 6.28 -16.78 4.99
N SER A 164 5.15 -16.48 4.34
CA SER A 164 3.83 -17.00 4.72
C SER A 164 3.73 -18.53 4.61
N ALA A 165 4.33 -19.11 3.56
CA ALA A 165 4.40 -20.56 3.38
C ALA A 165 5.24 -21.23 4.49
N ASN A 166 6.35 -20.60 4.89
CA ASN A 166 7.17 -21.07 6.00
C ASN A 166 6.41 -21.00 7.35
N GLU A 167 5.75 -19.87 7.63
CA GLU A 167 4.89 -19.72 8.82
C GLU A 167 3.78 -20.78 8.87
N SER A 168 3.23 -21.14 7.70
CA SER A 168 2.16 -22.13 7.55
C SER A 168 2.66 -23.58 7.41
N ASN A 169 3.95 -23.85 7.64
CA ASN A 169 4.59 -25.16 7.47
C ASN A 169 4.48 -25.80 6.06
N GLN A 170 4.22 -25.01 5.01
CA GLN A 170 4.15 -25.46 3.62
C GLN A 170 5.55 -25.52 2.99
N LYS A 171 6.39 -26.42 3.51
CA LYS A 171 7.84 -26.48 3.19
C LYS A 171 8.15 -26.73 1.71
N GLU A 172 7.35 -27.55 1.03
CA GLU A 172 7.55 -27.84 -0.40
C GLU A 172 7.26 -26.63 -1.27
N ALA A 173 6.16 -25.91 -0.97
CA ALA A 173 5.80 -24.66 -1.66
C ALA A 173 6.86 -23.58 -1.44
N ALA A 174 7.33 -23.40 -0.20
CA ALA A 174 8.41 -22.49 0.13
C ALA A 174 9.71 -22.83 -0.65
N ALA A 175 10.11 -24.10 -0.67
CA ALA A 175 11.31 -24.53 -1.40
C ALA A 175 11.21 -24.33 -2.92
N PHE A 176 10.02 -24.51 -3.50
CA PHE A 176 9.79 -24.20 -4.91
C PHE A 176 9.90 -22.70 -5.19
N MET A 177 9.23 -21.87 -4.38
CA MET A 177 9.26 -20.41 -4.52
C MET A 177 10.67 -19.82 -4.31
N GLU A 178 11.47 -20.37 -3.39
CA GLU A 178 12.89 -19.99 -3.20
C GLU A 178 13.74 -20.29 -4.43
N LYS A 179 13.53 -21.44 -5.10
CA LYS A 179 14.21 -21.74 -6.37
C LYS A 179 13.80 -20.76 -7.47
N LEU A 180 12.51 -20.44 -7.54
CA LEU A 180 11.99 -19.45 -8.48
C LEU A 180 12.61 -18.06 -8.23
N ARG A 181 12.65 -17.63 -6.98
CA ARG A 181 13.27 -16.38 -6.54
C ARG A 181 14.73 -16.30 -6.99
N ALA A 182 15.50 -17.35 -6.75
CA ALA A 182 16.90 -17.44 -7.19
C ALA A 182 17.05 -17.41 -8.71
N ALA A 183 16.08 -17.93 -9.47
CA ALA A 183 16.07 -17.84 -10.93
C ALA A 183 15.75 -16.41 -11.40
N MET A 184 14.75 -15.76 -10.82
CA MET A 184 14.37 -14.38 -11.15
C MET A 184 15.51 -13.39 -10.91
N LEU A 185 16.24 -13.53 -9.79
CA LEU A 185 17.37 -12.66 -9.45
C LEU A 185 18.50 -12.71 -10.48
N LYS A 186 18.65 -13.80 -11.24
CA LYS A 186 19.65 -13.88 -12.32
C LYS A 186 19.32 -12.99 -13.51
N TYR A 187 18.05 -12.64 -13.66
CA TYR A 187 17.54 -11.85 -14.78
C TYR A 187 17.26 -10.40 -14.42
N MET A 188 17.10 -10.11 -13.12
CA MET A 188 16.99 -8.75 -12.61
C MET A 188 18.41 -8.17 -12.48
N THR A 189 18.90 -7.52 -13.52
CA THR A 189 20.15 -6.75 -13.48
C THR A 189 20.01 -5.58 -12.52
N VAL A 190 21.02 -5.38 -11.65
CA VAL A 190 21.17 -4.21 -10.76
C VAL A 190 21.39 -2.94 -11.57
#